data_AF-B9NV38-F1
#
_entry.id   AF-B9NV38-F1
#
_cell.length_a   1.000
_cell.length_b   1.000
_cell.length_c   1.000
_cell.angle_alpha   90.00
_cell.angle_beta   90.00
_cell.angle_gamma   90.00
#
_symmetry.space_group_name_H-M   'P 1'
#
loop_
_entity.id
_entity.type
_entity.pdbx_description
1 polymer ?
#
loop_
_entity_poly.entity_id
_entity_poly.type
_entity_poly.pdbx_seq_one_letter_code
_entity_poly.pdbx_strand_id
1 'polypeptide(L)'
;MESVKEARSRDVLHSVRPFTAFTETGVTWPDGSESELDAVIWCTDFKANLTHLKPLGLTVEGRIVTKGTRATVLSRLWLVGYGRWTGFASATIFGVQKSARATAQEIQHSLGGID
;
A
#
# COMPACT_ATOMS: atom_id res chain seq x y z
N MET A 1 0.00 17.80 -15.45
CA MET A 1 0.17 18.02 -13.99
C MET A 1 0.60 19.47 -13.78
N GLU A 2 -0.34 20.39 -13.92
CA GLU A 2 -0.02 21.83 -13.80
C GLU A 2 0.23 22.21 -12.34
N SER A 3 -0.59 21.72 -11.42
CA SER A 3 -0.44 21.94 -9.98
C SER A 3 0.92 21.54 -9.41
N VAL A 4 1.50 20.43 -9.88
CA VAL A 4 2.84 19.99 -9.43
C VAL A 4 3.96 20.86 -10.01
N LYS A 5 3.81 21.34 -11.25
CA LYS A 5 4.76 22.30 -11.83
C LYS A 5 4.71 23.63 -11.09
N GLU A 6 3.50 24.08 -10.76
CA GLU A 6 3.26 25.30 -9.98
C GLU A 6 3.87 25.20 -8.57
N ALA A 7 3.61 24.10 -7.85
CA ALA A 7 4.21 23.86 -6.53
C ALA A 7 5.75 23.86 -6.58
N ARG A 8 6.32 23.26 -7.63
CA ARG A 8 7.77 23.31 -7.86
C ARG A 8 8.26 24.74 -8.16
N SER A 9 7.54 25.52 -8.96
CA SER A 9 7.91 26.92 -9.24
C SER A 9 7.82 27.82 -8.02
N ARG A 10 6.92 27.50 -7.07
CA ARG A 10 6.80 28.18 -5.77
C ARG A 10 7.83 27.71 -4.74
N ASP A 11 8.68 26.75 -5.09
CA ASP A 11 9.69 26.16 -4.22
C ASP A 11 9.13 25.68 -2.87
N VAL A 12 7.97 25.01 -2.88
CA VAL A 12 7.33 24.48 -1.65
C VAL A 12 7.54 22.97 -1.46
N LEU A 13 8.26 22.31 -2.36
CA LEU A 13 8.48 20.86 -2.33
C LEU A 13 9.67 20.46 -1.45
N HIS A 14 9.66 20.95 -0.21
CA HIS A 14 10.65 20.64 0.81
C HIS A 14 10.09 19.64 1.82
N SER A 15 10.96 18.83 2.42
CA SER A 15 10.58 17.86 3.47
C SER A 15 11.49 17.96 4.67
N VAL A 16 10.91 17.86 5.86
CA VAL A 16 11.65 17.72 7.13
C VAL A 16 11.55 16.29 7.65
N ARG A 17 12.43 15.93 8.58
CA ARG A 17 12.35 14.63 9.27
C ARG A 17 11.10 14.60 10.17
N PRO A 18 10.57 13.41 10.50
CA PRO A 18 9.43 13.30 11.41
C PRO A 18 9.68 14.00 12.74
N PHE A 19 8.65 14.67 13.25
CA PHE A 19 8.59 15.18 14.63
C PHE A 19 8.57 14.03 15.64
N THR A 20 8.86 14.32 16.90
CA THR A 20 8.97 13.32 17.98
C THR A 20 7.66 13.09 18.72
N ALA A 21 6.86 14.14 18.91
CA ALA A 21 5.57 14.07 19.59
C ALA A 21 4.62 15.19 19.12
N PHE A 22 3.33 14.96 19.32
CA PHE A 22 2.33 16.03 19.29
C PHE A 22 2.30 16.76 20.63
N THR A 23 2.02 18.06 20.58
CA THR A 23 1.58 18.87 21.72
C THR A 23 0.08 19.13 21.60
N GLU A 24 -0.51 19.88 22.55
CA GLU A 24 -1.93 20.24 22.48
C GLU A 24 -2.27 21.08 21.23
N THR A 25 -1.31 21.87 20.74
CA THR A 25 -1.50 22.83 19.63
C THR A 25 -0.56 22.62 18.45
N GLY A 26 0.28 21.58 18.46
CA GLY A 26 1.37 21.45 17.50
C GLY A 26 2.22 20.20 17.63
N VAL A 27 3.52 20.32 17.35
CA VAL A 27 4.50 19.23 17.40
C VAL A 27 5.83 19.66 18.00
N THR A 28 6.55 18.72 18.61
CA THR A 28 7.93 18.88 19.08
C THR A 28 8.90 18.21 18.10
N TRP A 29 9.98 18.90 17.75
CA TRP A 29 11.03 18.44 16.85
C TRP A 29 12.16 17.70 17.59
N PRO A 30 13.00 16.92 16.88
CA PRO A 30 14.11 16.20 17.51
C PRO A 30 15.14 17.07 18.23
N ASP A 31 15.25 18.36 17.88
CA ASP A 31 16.13 19.33 18.54
C ASP A 31 15.47 19.99 19.77
N GLY A 32 14.23 19.63 20.09
CA GLY A 32 13.44 20.18 21.19
C GLY A 32 12.68 21.46 20.85
N SER A 33 12.80 22.00 19.63
CA SER A 33 11.97 23.12 19.18
C SER A 33 10.51 22.67 18.98
N GLU A 34 9.57 23.61 19.01
CA GLU A 34 8.14 23.34 18.80
C GLU A 34 7.58 24.17 17.64
N SER A 35 6.50 23.68 17.05
CA SER A 35 5.73 24.42 16.04
C SER A 35 4.25 24.16 16.21
N GLU A 36 3.46 25.24 16.26
CA GLU A 36 2.00 25.18 16.26
C GLU A 36 1.48 24.77 14.89
N LEU A 37 0.41 23.95 14.86
CA LEU A 37 -0.23 23.46 13.65
C LEU A 37 -1.74 23.48 13.81
N ASP A 38 -2.45 24.15 12.89
CA ASP A 38 -3.93 24.13 12.89
C ASP A 38 -4.49 22.78 12.40
N ALA A 39 -3.76 22.11 11.50
CA ALA A 39 -4.20 20.88 10.88
C ALA A 39 -3.02 20.02 10.41
N VAL A 40 -3.24 18.70 10.38
CA VAL A 40 -2.31 17.71 9.82
C VAL A 40 -3.03 16.90 8.74
N ILE A 41 -2.43 16.84 7.56
CA ILE A 41 -2.89 15.96 6.48
C ILE A 41 -2.02 14.71 6.47
N TRP A 42 -2.60 13.58 6.84
CA TRP A 42 -1.91 12.29 6.89
C TRP A 42 -1.79 11.65 5.51
N CYS A 43 -0.70 11.94 4.81
CA CYS A 43 -0.31 11.29 3.55
C CYS A 43 0.56 10.03 3.80
N THR A 44 0.28 9.28 4.87
CA THR A 44 1.12 8.18 5.38
C THR A 44 0.76 6.79 4.82
N ASP A 45 0.26 6.76 3.58
CA ASP A 45 -0.09 5.55 2.84
C ASP A 45 -1.26 4.74 3.47
N PHE A 46 -1.52 3.55 2.93
CA PHE A 46 -2.62 2.65 3.26
C PHE A 46 -2.14 1.25 3.62
N LYS A 47 -2.97 0.51 4.37
CA LYS A 47 -2.82 -0.93 4.59
C LYS A 47 -3.73 -1.72 3.64
N ALA A 48 -3.36 -2.96 3.34
CA ALA A 48 -4.22 -3.86 2.57
C ALA A 48 -5.54 -4.12 3.32
N ASN A 49 -6.68 -3.92 2.66
CA ASN A 49 -7.98 -4.23 3.25
C ASN A 49 -8.27 -5.73 3.19
N LEU A 50 -7.84 -6.46 4.22
CA LEU A 50 -8.00 -7.91 4.35
C LEU A 50 -8.99 -8.30 5.46
N THR A 51 -9.85 -7.38 5.91
CA THR A 51 -10.77 -7.61 7.04
C THR A 51 -11.66 -8.83 6.82
N HIS A 52 -12.12 -9.06 5.58
CA HIS A 52 -12.93 -10.21 5.19
C HIS A 52 -12.18 -11.56 5.26
N LEU A 53 -10.85 -11.56 5.35
CA LEU A 53 -10.01 -12.76 5.46
C LEU A 53 -9.48 -12.98 6.88
N LYS A 54 -9.76 -12.08 7.84
CA LYS A 54 -9.33 -12.21 9.24
C LYS A 54 -9.69 -13.57 9.87
N PRO A 55 -10.89 -14.13 9.67
CA PRO A 55 -11.25 -15.43 10.26
C PRO A 55 -10.35 -16.59 9.82
N LEU A 56 -9.63 -16.46 8.71
CA LEU A 56 -8.70 -17.50 8.24
C LEU A 56 -7.38 -17.54 9.00
N GLY A 57 -7.06 -16.51 9.82
CA GLY A 57 -5.83 -16.48 10.62
C GLY A 57 -4.53 -16.38 9.80
N LEU A 58 -4.60 -15.99 8.52
CA LEU A 58 -3.45 -16.03 7.59
C LEU A 58 -2.64 -14.73 7.53
N THR A 59 -3.05 -13.69 8.27
CA THR A 59 -2.43 -12.36 8.17
C THR A 59 -1.18 -12.27 9.04
N VAL A 60 -0.05 -11.90 8.44
CA VAL A 60 1.23 -11.60 9.10
C VAL A 60 1.59 -10.15 8.75
N GLU A 61 1.78 -9.30 9.76
CA GLU A 61 2.12 -7.87 9.57
C GLU A 61 1.17 -7.11 8.62
N GLY A 62 -0.12 -7.46 8.64
CA GLY A 62 -1.13 -6.82 7.80
C GLY A 62 -1.18 -7.30 6.34
N ARG A 63 -0.50 -8.41 6.00
CA ARG A 63 -0.50 -9.03 4.66
C ARG A 63 -0.69 -10.54 4.77
N ILE A 64 -1.04 -11.19 3.67
CA ILE A 64 -1.00 -12.66 3.54
C ILE A 64 0.25 -13.00 2.73
N VAL A 65 1.03 -13.99 3.16
CA VAL A 65 2.25 -14.38 2.43
C VAL A 65 1.86 -15.01 1.09
N THR A 66 2.48 -14.53 0.00
CA THR A 66 2.17 -14.96 -1.36
C THR A 66 3.41 -15.32 -2.17
N LYS A 67 3.24 -16.21 -3.15
CA LYS A 67 4.15 -16.40 -4.28
C LYS A 67 3.47 -15.83 -5.53
N GLY A 68 3.95 -14.69 -6.02
CA GLY A 68 3.19 -13.92 -7.00
C GLY A 68 1.90 -13.42 -6.37
N THR A 69 0.76 -13.91 -6.84
CA THR A 69 -0.56 -13.55 -6.27
C THR A 69 -1.15 -14.67 -5.40
N ARG A 70 -0.61 -15.89 -5.45
CA ARG A 70 -1.18 -17.04 -4.73
C ARG A 70 -0.72 -17.08 -3.29
N ALA A 71 -1.66 -17.27 -2.36
CA ALA A 71 -1.34 -17.47 -0.95
C ALA A 71 -0.53 -18.76 -0.75
N THR A 72 0.52 -18.71 0.07
CA THR A 72 1.42 -19.86 0.29
C THR A 72 0.79 -20.98 1.13
N VAL A 73 -0.15 -20.61 2.00
CA VAL A 73 -0.77 -21.50 3.00
C VAL A 73 -2.18 -21.96 2.63
N LEU A 74 -2.82 -21.33 1.65
CA LEU A 74 -4.17 -21.68 1.19
C LEU A 74 -4.22 -21.75 -0.33
N SER A 75 -4.21 -22.97 -0.86
CA SER A 75 -3.99 -23.24 -2.30
C SER A 75 -5.06 -22.69 -3.23
N ARG A 76 -6.24 -22.31 -2.71
CA ARG A 76 -7.37 -21.75 -3.44
C ARG A 76 -7.58 -20.24 -3.19
N LEU A 77 -6.59 -19.55 -2.63
CA LEU A 77 -6.64 -18.12 -2.34
C LEU A 77 -5.59 -17.36 -3.16
N TRP A 78 -6.04 -16.30 -3.85
CA TRP A 78 -5.19 -15.34 -4.57
C TRP A 78 -5.49 -13.92 -4.12
N LEU A 79 -4.45 -13.08 -4.09
CA LEU A 79 -4.50 -11.67 -3.75
C LEU A 79 -3.90 -10.87 -4.90
N VAL A 80 -4.70 -9.99 -5.51
CA VAL A 80 -4.32 -9.23 -6.71
C VAL A 80 -4.47 -7.75 -6.44
N GLY A 81 -3.47 -6.95 -6.82
CA GLY A 81 -3.57 -5.48 -6.84
C GLY A 81 -3.33 -4.77 -5.50
N TYR A 82 -2.86 -5.48 -4.46
CA TYR A 82 -2.62 -4.88 -3.13
C TYR A 82 -1.27 -4.15 -3.00
N GLY A 83 -0.52 -4.02 -4.10
CA GLY A 83 0.78 -3.37 -4.15
C GLY A 83 1.91 -4.35 -4.38
N ARG A 84 3.15 -3.86 -4.27
CA ARG A 84 4.37 -4.56 -4.70
C ARG A 84 4.47 -6.02 -4.23
N TRP A 85 3.97 -6.32 -3.04
CA TRP A 85 4.01 -7.65 -2.45
C TRP A 85 3.10 -8.69 -3.14
N THR A 86 2.13 -8.25 -3.95
CA THR A 86 1.30 -9.12 -4.82
C THR A 86 1.74 -9.06 -6.30
N GLY A 87 2.83 -8.36 -6.59
CA GLY A 87 3.35 -8.16 -7.95
C GLY A 87 3.89 -6.75 -8.18
N PHE A 88 4.94 -6.63 -8.99
CA PHE A 88 5.50 -5.34 -9.37
C PHE A 88 4.43 -4.45 -10.03
N ALA A 89 4.28 -3.22 -9.52
CA ALA A 89 3.29 -2.24 -9.97
C ALA A 89 1.82 -2.70 -9.92
N SER A 90 1.47 -3.75 -9.17
CA SER A 90 0.12 -4.31 -9.19
C SER A 90 -0.96 -3.37 -8.66
N ALA A 91 -0.64 -2.43 -7.76
CA ALA A 91 -1.56 -1.38 -7.29
C ALA A 91 -1.62 -0.16 -8.22
N THR A 92 -1.51 -0.37 -9.53
CA THR A 92 -1.64 0.69 -10.54
C THR A 92 -2.55 0.22 -11.66
N ILE A 93 -3.28 1.15 -12.29
CA ILE A 93 -4.24 0.83 -13.37
C ILE A 93 -3.58 0.02 -14.48
N PHE A 94 -2.38 0.42 -14.91
CA PHE A 94 -1.68 -0.28 -15.98
C PHE A 94 -0.94 -1.54 -15.49
N GLY A 95 -0.29 -1.47 -14.33
CA GLY A 95 0.56 -2.55 -13.84
C GLY A 95 -0.20 -3.80 -13.38
N VAL A 96 -1.45 -3.66 -12.92
CA VAL A 96 -2.25 -4.79 -12.41
C VAL A 96 -2.52 -5.87 -13.47
N GLN A 97 -2.60 -5.48 -14.74
CA GLN A 97 -3.04 -6.35 -15.83
C GLN A 97 -2.20 -7.63 -15.96
N LYS A 98 -0.88 -7.52 -15.75
CA LYS A 98 0.04 -8.67 -15.85
C LYS A 98 -0.22 -9.68 -14.74
N SER A 99 -0.29 -9.22 -13.49
CA SER A 99 -0.59 -10.08 -12.34
C SER A 99 -1.99 -10.69 -12.45
N ALA A 100 -3.00 -9.92 -12.87
CA ALA A 100 -4.37 -10.41 -13.00
C ALA A 100 -4.49 -11.51 -14.07
N ARG A 101 -3.84 -11.35 -15.23
CA ARG A 101 -3.82 -12.37 -16.29
C ARG A 101 -3.17 -13.67 -15.79
N ALA A 102 -2.01 -13.56 -15.14
CA ALA A 102 -1.32 -14.72 -14.59
C ALA A 102 -2.16 -15.43 -13.50
N THR A 103 -2.84 -14.67 -12.64
CA THR A 103 -3.77 -15.22 -11.64
C THR A 103 -4.90 -16.00 -12.30
N ALA A 104 -5.55 -15.43 -13.33
CA ALA A 104 -6.64 -16.11 -14.03
C ALA A 104 -6.19 -17.43 -14.66
N GLN A 105 -5.00 -17.45 -15.30
CA GLN A 105 -4.40 -18.66 -15.87
C GLN A 105 -4.10 -19.71 -14.79
N GLU A 106 -3.56 -19.29 -13.64
CA GLU A 106 -3.26 -20.21 -12.55
C GLU A 106 -4.55 -20.79 -11.93
N ILE A 107 -5.60 -19.96 -11.78
CA ILE A 107 -6.91 -20.42 -11.31
C ILE A 107 -7.49 -21.43 -12.29
N GLN A 108 -7.51 -21.14 -13.60
CA GLN A 108 -8.00 -22.06 -14.63
C GLN A 108 -7.28 -23.42 -14.56
N HIS A 109 -5.96 -23.40 -14.45
CA HIS A 109 -5.17 -24.63 -14.30
C HIS A 109 -5.52 -25.37 -13.00
N SER A 110 -5.67 -24.66 -11.88
CA SER A 110 -6.01 -25.26 -10.58
C SER A 110 -7.41 -25.89 -10.50
N LEU A 111 -8.33 -25.43 -11.35
CA LEU A 111 -9.69 -25.94 -11.44
C LEU A 111 -9.84 -27.08 -12.46
N GLY A 112 -8.78 -27.45 -13.17
CA GLY A 112 -8.81 -28.50 -14.19
C GLY A 112 -9.40 -28.05 -15.53
N GLY A 113 -9.25 -26.77 -15.89
CA GLY A 113 -9.69 -26.26 -17.19
C GLY A 113 -9.02 -27.02 -18.34
N ILE A 114 -9.86 -27.56 -19.23
CA ILE A 114 -9.52 -28.32 -20.45
C ILE A 114 -8.74 -27.41 -21.42
N ASP A 115 -7.68 -27.95 -22.04
CA ASP A 115 -6.90 -27.33 -23.12
C ASP A 115 -7.76 -26.98 -24.35
#